data_AF-A0A846D9T0-F1
#
_entry.id   AF-A0A846D9T0-F1
#
_cell.length_a   1.000
_cell.length_b   1.000
_cell.length_c   1.000
_cell.angle_alpha   90.00
_cell.angle_beta   90.00
_cell.angle_gamma   90.00
#
_symmetry.space_group_name_H-M   'P 1'
#
loop_
_entity.id
_entity.type
_entity.pdbx_description
1 polymer ?
#
loop_
_entity_poly.entity_id
_entity_poly.type
_entity_poly.pdbx_seq_one_letter_code
_entity_poly.pdbx_strand_id
1 'polypeptide(L)'
;MSVVEFLQDLSFKGVKLRTDGEKLRVGGYQSILTSDVIAQLKQHKTEILNVLHDSPDILNTYPLSYGQQAMWFLWQLAPESGFYNVVFSCRICSQVDVTTLQKTFQKLMERHPQLRSSFPQQGNKPVQKIHQTQLLNFEQINTSACSEQELHQRVFQESQQPFNLENGQVMRVRLFTSSEEEHILLLTVHHIAIDAWCLPLVIEEMILTYAALESGEQPSLTPLKDSYIDYVRWQRDLLTSNQGEKLWHYWQKKLAGDLPVLNLPTDRQRPPIQTYNGASHRFTLSPKLTAQLKQLAQREGATQYMVLLAAFQVLLYRYTGQEDILVGVPTSGRTKSEFMPLVGYFVDPVVMRANLAGDSSFREFLVQIRSCVSEALANQDFPFALLVERLQSKRDPSRSPIFQVFFNFILQNLRQFEHSQQLLLGGEVDLEGLKLKSYEMSQMEGQFDLDLMMAEANSELVGFFRYNTDLFDRETIARMVGHFENL
;
A
#
# COMPACT_ATOMS: atom_id res chain seq x y z
N MET A 1 15.78 -16.37 26.73
CA MET A 1 14.59 -16.38 25.85
C MET A 1 13.47 -17.00 26.66
N SER A 2 12.33 -16.32 26.79
CA SER A 2 11.14 -16.88 27.46
C SER A 2 10.51 -17.99 26.61
N VAL A 3 9.64 -18.83 27.19
CA VAL A 3 8.89 -19.84 26.41
C VAL A 3 8.03 -19.19 25.34
N VAL A 4 7.44 -18.01 25.62
CA VAL A 4 6.68 -17.25 24.62
C VAL A 4 7.54 -16.84 23.43
N GLU A 5 8.71 -16.23 23.69
CA GLU A 5 9.64 -15.83 22.63
C GLU A 5 10.12 -17.02 21.81
N PHE A 6 10.38 -18.15 22.47
CA PHE A 6 10.77 -19.40 21.81
C PHE A 6 9.66 -19.93 20.89
N LEU A 7 8.40 -19.97 21.36
CA LEU A 7 7.26 -20.40 20.56
C LEU A 7 7.00 -19.48 19.36
N GLN A 8 7.13 -18.17 19.55
CA GLN A 8 7.00 -17.18 18.48
C GLN A 8 8.11 -17.32 17.43
N ASP A 9 9.36 -17.52 17.85
CA ASP A 9 10.49 -17.77 16.93
C ASP A 9 10.27 -19.05 16.11
N LEU A 10 9.85 -20.14 16.76
CA LEU A 10 9.53 -21.40 16.06
C LEU A 10 8.40 -21.22 15.05
N SER A 11 7.30 -20.57 15.45
CA SER A 11 6.18 -20.29 14.54
C SER A 11 6.60 -19.40 13.38
N PHE A 12 7.38 -18.35 13.65
CA PHE A 12 7.91 -17.47 12.62
C PHE A 12 8.81 -18.23 11.64
N LYS A 13 9.56 -19.25 12.08
CA LYS A 13 10.33 -20.14 11.20
C LYS A 13 9.48 -21.17 10.45
N GLY A 14 8.19 -21.29 10.76
CA GLY A 14 7.26 -22.20 10.07
C GLY A 14 7.03 -23.52 10.79
N VAL A 15 7.44 -23.64 12.06
CA VAL A 15 7.07 -24.77 12.92
C VAL A 15 5.62 -24.60 13.35
N LYS A 16 4.82 -25.64 13.10
CA LYS A 16 3.41 -25.72 13.50
C LYS A 16 3.31 -26.52 14.79
N LEU A 17 2.78 -25.89 15.83
CA LEU A 17 2.49 -26.54 17.11
C LEU A 17 0.97 -26.63 17.29
N ARG A 18 0.49 -27.77 17.76
CA ARG A 18 -0.92 -28.01 18.10
C ARG A 18 -1.04 -28.81 19.39
N THR A 19 -2.09 -28.57 20.14
CA THR A 19 -2.44 -29.34 21.34
C THR A 19 -3.45 -30.44 20.99
N ASP A 20 -3.28 -31.59 21.62
CA ASP A 20 -4.15 -32.78 21.50
C ASP A 20 -4.28 -33.37 22.91
N GLY A 21 -5.17 -32.77 23.70
CA GLY A 21 -5.20 -32.94 25.16
C GLY A 21 -3.86 -32.52 25.79
N GLU A 22 -3.24 -33.43 26.56
CA GLU A 22 -1.92 -33.20 27.16
C GLU A 22 -0.74 -33.48 26.21
N LYS A 23 -0.99 -33.75 24.92
CA LYS A 23 0.06 -33.98 23.93
C LYS A 23 0.33 -32.72 23.12
N LEU A 24 1.61 -32.42 22.95
CA LEU A 24 2.07 -31.40 22.02
C LEU A 24 2.42 -32.08 20.69
N ARG A 25 1.73 -31.71 19.62
CA ARG A 25 2.01 -32.16 18.25
C ARG A 25 2.85 -31.10 17.55
N VAL A 26 3.92 -31.54 16.90
CA VAL A 26 4.90 -30.69 16.23
C VAL A 26 4.96 -31.08 14.76
N GLY A 27 4.84 -30.11 13.87
CA GLY A 27 5.04 -30.25 12.43
C GLY A 27 5.84 -29.07 11.88
N GLY A 28 6.34 -29.17 10.66
CA GLY A 28 7.16 -28.12 10.05
C GLY A 28 8.30 -28.70 9.22
N TYR A 29 9.19 -27.84 8.75
CA TYR A 29 10.34 -28.26 7.96
C TYR A 29 11.36 -29.04 8.81
N GLN A 30 11.83 -30.19 8.31
CA GLN A 30 12.83 -31.02 9.00
C GLN A 30 14.15 -30.27 9.25
N SER A 31 14.49 -29.30 8.40
CA SER A 31 15.66 -28.43 8.58
C SER A 31 15.60 -27.58 9.85
N ILE A 32 14.41 -27.32 10.40
CA ILE A 32 14.20 -26.48 11.58
C ILE A 32 13.98 -27.34 12.83
N LEU A 33 13.36 -28.51 12.69
CA LEU A 33 13.10 -29.45 13.78
C LEU A 33 14.36 -30.26 14.14
N THR A 34 15.43 -29.56 14.53
CA THR A 34 16.68 -30.18 14.99
C THR A 34 16.47 -30.92 16.32
N SER A 35 17.40 -31.82 16.66
CA SER A 35 17.40 -32.53 17.94
C SER A 35 17.33 -31.58 19.15
N ASP A 36 18.00 -30.42 19.05
CA ASP A 36 18.02 -29.41 20.10
C ASP A 36 16.65 -28.73 20.27
N VAL A 37 16.00 -28.36 19.16
CA VAL A 37 14.64 -27.79 19.19
C VAL A 37 13.66 -28.78 19.79
N ILE A 38 13.74 -30.05 19.40
CA ILE A 38 12.90 -31.12 19.96
C ILE A 38 13.16 -31.31 21.45
N ALA A 39 14.43 -31.25 21.89
CA ALA A 39 14.79 -31.35 23.30
C ALA A 39 14.20 -30.18 24.12
N GLN A 40 14.28 -28.95 23.62
CA GLN A 40 13.70 -27.77 24.25
C GLN A 40 12.16 -27.86 24.34
N LEU A 41 11.48 -28.29 23.26
CA LEU A 41 10.03 -28.51 23.27
C LEU A 41 9.61 -29.55 24.31
N LYS A 42 10.40 -30.62 24.50
CA LYS A 42 10.15 -31.63 25.54
C LYS A 42 10.38 -31.07 26.95
N GLN A 43 11.47 -30.33 27.14
CA GLN A 43 11.84 -29.73 28.42
C GLN A 43 10.77 -28.77 28.93
N HIS A 44 10.20 -27.94 28.06
CA HIS A 44 9.20 -26.91 28.41
C HIS A 44 7.75 -27.33 28.16
N LYS A 45 7.47 -28.62 27.91
CA LYS A 45 6.16 -29.10 27.45
C LYS A 45 4.98 -28.59 28.31
N THR A 46 5.06 -28.70 29.63
CA THR A 46 3.96 -28.30 30.54
C THR A 46 3.70 -26.80 30.48
N GLU A 47 4.76 -26.00 30.48
CA GLU A 47 4.66 -24.54 30.38
C GLU A 47 4.09 -24.12 29.02
N ILE A 48 4.52 -24.78 27.93
CA ILE A 48 3.98 -24.57 26.58
C ILE A 48 2.48 -24.87 26.53
N LEU A 49 2.02 -25.98 27.11
CA LEU A 49 0.60 -26.34 27.13
C LEU A 49 -0.24 -25.28 27.87
N ASN A 50 0.25 -24.76 29.00
CA ASN A 50 -0.43 -23.69 29.74
C ASN A 50 -0.49 -22.39 28.91
N VAL A 51 0.62 -21.99 28.30
CA VAL A 51 0.67 -20.80 27.44
C VAL A 51 -0.28 -20.91 26.24
N LEU A 52 -0.33 -22.06 25.58
CA LEU A 52 -1.23 -22.29 24.44
C LEU A 52 -2.70 -22.37 24.85
N HIS A 53 -2.99 -22.81 26.07
CA HIS A 53 -4.34 -22.78 26.63
C HIS A 53 -4.78 -21.34 26.94
N ASP A 54 -3.93 -20.56 27.60
CA ASP A 54 -4.25 -19.20 28.06
C ASP A 54 -4.19 -18.18 26.92
N SER A 55 -3.42 -18.45 25.86
CA SER A 55 -3.23 -17.57 24.71
C SER A 55 -3.10 -18.38 23.41
N PRO A 56 -4.22 -18.89 22.85
CA PRO A 56 -4.21 -19.77 21.68
C PRO A 56 -3.62 -19.11 20.41
N ASP A 57 -3.68 -17.78 20.32
CA ASP A 57 -3.12 -17.01 19.21
C ASP A 57 -1.65 -16.63 19.40
N ILE A 58 -0.98 -17.06 20.47
CA ILE A 58 0.42 -16.67 20.73
C ILE A 58 1.38 -17.16 19.63
N LEU A 59 1.01 -18.25 18.96
CA LEU A 59 1.72 -18.79 17.80
C LEU A 59 1.45 -17.99 16.52
N ASN A 60 0.44 -17.12 16.51
CA ASN A 60 0.09 -16.27 15.38
C ASN A 60 0.60 -14.84 15.54
N THR A 61 1.55 -14.64 16.46
CA THR A 61 2.26 -13.37 16.63
C THR A 61 3.60 -13.44 15.91
N TYR A 62 3.80 -12.53 14.98
CA TYR A 62 4.97 -12.45 14.13
C TYR A 62 5.55 -11.04 14.20
N PRO A 63 6.85 -10.87 13.94
CA PRO A 63 7.40 -9.54 13.74
C PRO A 63 6.85 -8.88 12.44
N LEU A 64 6.75 -7.56 12.41
CA LEU A 64 6.31 -6.81 11.21
C LEU A 64 7.38 -6.84 10.10
N SER A 65 6.97 -6.66 8.84
CA SER A 65 7.91 -6.27 7.77
C SER A 65 8.51 -4.89 8.05
N TYR A 66 9.60 -4.53 7.38
CA TYR A 66 10.20 -3.19 7.56
C TYR A 66 9.26 -2.06 7.12
N GLY A 67 8.49 -2.29 6.04
CA GLY A 67 7.47 -1.35 5.60
C GLY A 67 6.34 -1.19 6.63
N GLN A 68 5.86 -2.30 7.21
CA GLN A 68 4.86 -2.24 8.27
C GLN A 68 5.38 -1.55 9.54
N GLN A 69 6.66 -1.69 9.90
CA GLN A 69 7.27 -0.96 11.02
C GLN A 69 7.23 0.55 10.79
N ALA A 70 7.55 1.01 9.57
CA ALA A 70 7.46 2.42 9.22
C ALA A 70 6.00 2.91 9.29
N MET A 71 5.05 2.13 8.78
CA MET A 71 3.63 2.47 8.86
C MET A 71 3.11 2.53 10.30
N TRP A 72 3.54 1.60 11.16
CA TRP A 72 3.19 1.61 12.58
C TRP A 72 3.78 2.84 13.31
N PHE A 73 5.01 3.23 12.99
CA PHE A 73 5.62 4.45 13.51
C PHE A 73 4.86 5.71 13.06
N LEU A 74 4.46 5.78 11.78
CA LEU A 74 3.66 6.89 11.26
C LEU A 74 2.29 6.98 11.95
N TRP A 75 1.65 5.84 12.20
CA TRP A 75 0.43 5.79 13.00
C TRP A 75 0.64 6.30 14.43
N GLN A 76 1.74 5.93 15.11
CA GLN A 76 2.02 6.43 16.46
C GLN A 76 2.19 7.95 16.54
N LEU A 77 2.67 8.59 15.46
CA LEU A 77 2.81 10.04 15.40
C LEU A 77 1.46 10.76 15.29
N ALA A 78 0.45 10.11 14.71
CA ALA A 78 -0.87 10.67 14.47
C ALA A 78 -1.98 9.60 14.55
N PRO A 79 -2.24 9.02 15.74
CA PRO A 79 -3.13 7.86 15.88
C PRO A 79 -4.60 8.18 15.56
N GLU A 80 -4.99 9.45 15.68
CA GLU A 80 -6.34 9.95 15.37
C GLU A 80 -6.54 10.28 13.87
N SER A 81 -5.52 10.02 13.04
CA SER A 81 -5.56 10.33 11.62
C SER A 81 -6.08 9.16 10.77
N GLY A 82 -7.12 9.40 9.97
CA GLY A 82 -7.57 8.48 8.92
C GLY A 82 -6.74 8.54 7.63
N PHE A 83 -5.56 9.14 7.67
CA PHE A 83 -4.77 9.46 6.49
C PHE A 83 -4.23 8.23 5.75
N TYR A 84 -3.84 7.20 6.49
CA TYR A 84 -3.40 5.92 5.93
C TYR A 84 -4.56 4.93 5.79
N ASN A 85 -5.80 5.43 5.66
CA ASN A 85 -6.93 4.60 5.29
C ASN A 85 -6.95 4.41 3.77
N VAL A 86 -6.97 3.15 3.34
CA VAL A 86 -7.23 2.75 1.95
C VAL A 86 -8.74 2.53 1.83
N VAL A 87 -9.37 3.26 0.92
CA VAL A 87 -10.82 3.32 0.79
C VAL A 87 -11.26 2.87 -0.59
N PHE A 88 -12.30 2.04 -0.63
CA PHE A 88 -13.06 1.75 -1.84
C PHE A 88 -14.54 2.02 -1.59
N SER A 89 -15.19 2.65 -2.55
CA SER A 89 -16.62 2.96 -2.51
C SER A 89 -17.29 2.70 -3.85
N CYS A 90 -18.48 2.11 -3.79
CA CYS A 90 -19.35 1.96 -4.95
C CYS A 90 -20.81 2.18 -4.56
N ARG A 91 -21.61 2.61 -5.54
CA ARG A 91 -23.06 2.65 -5.45
C ARG A 91 -23.61 1.32 -5.94
N ILE A 92 -24.46 0.68 -5.16
CA ILE A 92 -25.22 -0.51 -5.54
C ILE A 92 -26.58 -0.02 -6.03
N CYS A 93 -26.91 -0.30 -7.29
CA CYS A 93 -28.14 0.10 -8.00
C CYS A 93 -29.04 -1.12 -8.26
N SER A 94 -29.18 -1.97 -7.26
CA SER A 94 -29.94 -3.22 -7.28
C SER A 94 -30.30 -3.60 -5.85
N GLN A 95 -31.27 -4.50 -5.69
CA GLN A 95 -31.49 -5.15 -4.41
C GLN A 95 -30.22 -5.89 -3.98
N VAL A 96 -29.91 -5.86 -2.69
CA VAL A 96 -28.76 -6.58 -2.12
C VAL A 96 -29.21 -7.40 -0.91
N ASP A 97 -28.93 -8.70 -0.92
CA ASP A 97 -28.99 -9.49 0.30
C ASP A 97 -27.83 -9.08 1.23
N VAL A 98 -28.15 -8.27 2.23
CA VAL A 98 -27.22 -7.76 3.25
C VAL A 98 -26.56 -8.90 4.04
N THR A 99 -27.28 -10.01 4.28
CA THR A 99 -26.72 -11.17 5.00
C THR A 99 -25.67 -11.86 4.16
N THR A 100 -25.93 -12.00 2.86
CA THR A 100 -24.96 -12.54 1.91
C THR A 100 -23.76 -11.61 1.75
N LEU A 101 -23.97 -10.30 1.71
CA LEU A 101 -22.88 -9.31 1.67
C LEU A 101 -21.97 -9.39 2.92
N GLN A 102 -22.56 -9.52 4.12
CA GLN A 102 -21.79 -9.75 5.35
C GLN A 102 -20.95 -11.03 5.29
N LYS A 103 -21.55 -12.15 4.81
CA LYS A 103 -20.84 -13.42 4.62
C LYS A 103 -19.71 -13.30 3.60
N THR A 104 -19.90 -12.53 2.53
CA THR A 104 -18.86 -12.24 1.52
C THR A 104 -17.62 -11.64 2.17
N PHE A 105 -17.79 -10.53 2.92
CA PHE A 105 -16.66 -9.87 3.57
C PHE A 105 -16.04 -10.71 4.69
N GLN A 106 -16.85 -11.49 5.42
CA GLN A 106 -16.34 -12.45 6.41
C GLN A 106 -15.44 -13.50 5.73
N LYS A 107 -15.84 -14.06 4.58
CA LYS A 107 -15.02 -15.00 3.80
C LYS A 107 -13.73 -14.36 3.28
N LEU A 108 -13.76 -13.09 2.87
CA LEU A 108 -12.55 -12.35 2.48
C LEU A 108 -11.58 -12.21 3.66
N MET A 109 -12.06 -11.86 4.86
CA MET A 109 -11.22 -11.78 6.07
C MET A 109 -10.65 -13.15 6.47
N GLU A 110 -11.41 -14.24 6.31
CA GLU A 110 -10.94 -15.60 6.57
C GLU A 110 -9.85 -16.02 5.58
N ARG A 111 -10.04 -15.70 4.30
CA ARG A 111 -9.12 -15.99 3.21
C ARG A 111 -7.81 -15.19 3.30
N HIS A 112 -7.87 -13.93 3.73
CA HIS A 112 -6.74 -13.01 3.80
C HIS A 112 -6.37 -12.67 5.25
N PRO A 113 -5.43 -13.40 5.88
CA PRO A 113 -5.14 -13.25 7.30
C PRO A 113 -4.73 -11.84 7.73
N GLN A 114 -4.16 -11.03 6.83
CA GLN A 114 -3.77 -9.65 7.14
C GLN A 114 -4.95 -8.73 7.43
N LEU A 115 -6.14 -9.01 6.87
CA LEU A 115 -7.36 -8.23 7.14
C LEU A 115 -7.93 -8.49 8.54
N ARG A 116 -7.45 -9.53 9.22
CA ARG A 116 -7.79 -9.89 10.61
C ARG A 116 -6.59 -9.84 11.55
N SER A 117 -5.65 -8.94 11.26
CA SER A 117 -4.48 -8.68 12.10
C SER A 117 -4.71 -7.49 13.04
N SER A 118 -4.07 -7.51 14.21
CA SER A 118 -3.72 -6.31 14.96
C SER A 118 -2.21 -6.17 15.10
N PHE A 119 -1.75 -4.99 15.52
CA PHE A 119 -0.34 -4.61 15.57
C PHE A 119 0.09 -4.08 16.95
N PRO A 120 0.00 -4.91 18.01
CA PRO A 120 0.34 -4.48 19.36
C PRO A 120 1.84 -4.30 19.54
N GLN A 121 2.22 -3.54 20.57
CA GLN A 121 3.59 -3.51 21.06
C GLN A 121 3.83 -4.65 22.05
N GLN A 122 4.84 -5.50 21.78
CA GLN A 122 5.29 -6.55 22.70
C GLN A 122 6.71 -6.20 23.19
N GLY A 123 6.82 -5.77 24.46
CA GLY A 123 8.05 -5.20 25.00
C GLY A 123 8.39 -3.89 24.29
N ASN A 124 9.57 -3.79 23.69
CA ASN A 124 10.03 -2.59 22.97
C ASN A 124 9.88 -2.71 21.44
N LYS A 125 9.12 -3.69 20.95
CA LYS A 125 8.99 -3.93 19.50
C LYS A 125 7.52 -4.08 19.12
N PRO A 126 7.07 -3.44 18.03
CA PRO A 126 5.77 -3.76 17.46
C PRO A 126 5.82 -5.18 16.89
N VAL A 127 4.70 -5.89 16.97
CA VAL A 127 4.47 -7.21 16.35
C VAL A 127 3.14 -7.19 15.58
N GLN A 128 2.96 -8.09 14.63
CA GLN A 128 1.66 -8.36 14.00
C GLN A 128 1.06 -9.64 14.62
N LYS A 129 -0.18 -9.57 15.08
CA LYS A 129 -0.94 -10.70 15.62
C LYS A 129 -2.09 -11.01 14.68
N ILE A 130 -2.09 -12.22 14.12
CA ILE A 130 -3.15 -12.72 13.23
C ILE A 130 -4.20 -13.47 14.07
N HIS A 131 -5.43 -12.96 14.16
CA HIS A 131 -6.48 -13.52 15.03
C HIS A 131 -7.19 -14.69 14.35
N GLN A 132 -7.17 -15.91 14.92
CA GLN A 132 -7.77 -17.10 14.29
C GLN A 132 -9.19 -16.88 13.78
N THR A 133 -10.01 -16.22 14.60
CA THR A 133 -11.36 -15.79 14.25
C THR A 133 -11.50 -14.31 14.60
N GLN A 134 -12.16 -13.56 13.72
CA GLN A 134 -12.53 -12.17 13.97
C GLN A 134 -13.84 -11.90 13.25
N LEU A 135 -14.83 -11.37 13.97
CA LEU A 135 -16.10 -10.95 13.38
C LEU A 135 -15.88 -9.67 12.58
N LEU A 136 -16.43 -9.65 11.38
CA LEU A 136 -16.44 -8.47 10.52
C LEU A 136 -17.05 -7.25 11.24
N ASN A 137 -16.34 -6.12 11.24
CA ASN A 137 -16.92 -4.83 11.61
C ASN A 137 -17.78 -4.28 10.46
N PHE A 138 -19.01 -4.77 10.38
CA PHE A 138 -20.03 -4.34 9.42
C PHE A 138 -21.11 -3.51 10.09
N GLU A 139 -21.57 -2.45 9.44
CA GLU A 139 -22.72 -1.67 9.90
C GLU A 139 -23.56 -1.21 8.72
N GLN A 140 -24.87 -1.43 8.80
CA GLN A 140 -25.83 -0.87 7.86
C GLN A 140 -26.39 0.43 8.43
N ILE A 141 -26.31 1.50 7.63
CA ILE A 141 -26.67 2.86 8.04
C ILE A 141 -27.85 3.32 7.20
N ASN A 142 -28.97 3.65 7.84
CA ASN A 142 -30.11 4.23 7.13
C ASN A 142 -29.81 5.69 6.74
N THR A 143 -29.94 5.99 5.45
CA THR A 143 -29.75 7.32 4.85
C THR A 143 -30.94 7.75 4.00
N SER A 144 -32.10 7.11 4.15
CA SER A 144 -33.33 7.42 3.40
C SER A 144 -33.83 8.87 3.57
N ALA A 145 -33.46 9.53 4.67
CA ALA A 145 -33.80 10.93 4.94
C ALA A 145 -32.67 11.92 4.57
N CYS A 146 -31.52 11.44 4.11
CA CYS A 146 -30.38 12.29 3.74
C CYS A 146 -30.54 12.77 2.29
N SER A 147 -30.19 14.03 2.03
CA SER A 147 -29.86 14.49 0.68
C SER A 147 -28.57 13.83 0.17
N GLU A 148 -28.34 13.84 -1.14
CA GLU A 148 -27.09 13.33 -1.75
C GLU A 148 -25.83 14.02 -1.18
N GLN A 149 -25.92 15.32 -0.88
CA GLN A 149 -24.80 16.06 -0.30
C GLN A 149 -24.49 15.63 1.14
N GLU A 150 -25.53 15.46 1.97
CA GLU A 150 -25.37 14.96 3.34
C GLU A 150 -24.86 13.51 3.35
N LEU A 151 -25.34 12.68 2.42
CA LEU A 151 -24.85 11.33 2.22
C LEU A 151 -23.36 11.34 1.88
N HIS A 152 -22.94 12.12 0.89
CA HIS A 152 -21.53 12.22 0.51
C HIS A 152 -20.64 12.69 1.67
N GLN A 153 -21.08 13.72 2.41
CA GLN A 153 -20.35 14.20 3.59
C GLN A 153 -20.24 13.11 4.67
N ARG A 154 -21.30 12.35 4.90
CA ARG A 154 -21.31 11.26 5.89
C ARG A 154 -20.41 10.09 5.47
N VAL A 155 -20.44 9.70 4.20
CA VAL A 155 -19.54 8.65 3.66
C VAL A 155 -18.08 9.09 3.78
N PHE A 156 -17.77 10.34 3.46
CA PHE A 156 -16.43 10.91 3.63
C PHE A 156 -15.99 10.94 5.11
N GLN A 157 -16.85 11.41 6.03
CA GLN A 157 -16.51 11.40 7.46
C GLN A 157 -16.24 9.99 7.98
N GLU A 158 -16.98 9.00 7.48
CA GLU A 158 -16.82 7.61 7.87
C GLU A 158 -15.52 7.00 7.31
N SER A 159 -15.11 7.36 6.09
CA SER A 159 -13.84 6.90 5.52
C SER A 159 -12.62 7.43 6.24
N GLN A 160 -12.75 8.59 6.90
CA GLN A 160 -11.66 9.23 7.66
C GLN A 160 -11.60 8.80 9.13
N GLN A 161 -12.47 7.91 9.60
CA GLN A 161 -12.40 7.43 10.98
C GLN A 161 -11.08 6.70 11.23
N PRO A 162 -10.36 7.02 12.33
CA PRO A 162 -9.07 6.40 12.61
C PRO A 162 -9.20 4.92 13.01
N PHE A 163 -8.12 4.18 12.81
CA PHE A 163 -7.98 2.81 13.32
C PHE A 163 -7.07 2.78 14.54
N ASN A 164 -7.46 2.02 15.56
CA ASN A 164 -6.56 1.65 16.65
C ASN A 164 -5.77 0.40 16.23
N LEU A 165 -4.51 0.56 15.83
CA LEU A 165 -3.72 -0.57 15.33
C LEU A 165 -3.35 -1.59 16.39
N GLU A 166 -3.22 -1.21 17.66
CA GLU A 166 -2.78 -2.13 18.71
C GLU A 166 -3.88 -3.13 19.10
N ASN A 167 -5.12 -2.63 19.21
CA ASN A 167 -6.23 -3.39 19.80
C ASN A 167 -7.48 -3.48 18.90
N GLY A 168 -7.54 -2.70 17.82
CA GLY A 168 -8.68 -2.64 16.91
C GLY A 168 -8.60 -3.59 15.73
N GLN A 169 -9.70 -3.66 14.97
CA GLN A 169 -9.72 -4.27 13.64
C GLN A 169 -9.11 -3.32 12.62
N VAL A 170 -8.54 -3.85 11.55
CA VAL A 170 -7.87 -3.05 10.50
C VAL A 170 -8.73 -2.87 9.26
N MET A 171 -9.98 -3.38 9.29
CA MET A 171 -10.95 -3.35 8.21
C MET A 171 -12.33 -2.99 8.77
N ARG A 172 -13.07 -2.17 8.04
CA ARG A 172 -14.45 -1.75 8.33
C ARG A 172 -15.26 -1.75 7.04
N VAL A 173 -16.52 -2.19 7.12
CA VAL A 173 -17.46 -2.17 5.99
C VAL A 173 -18.72 -1.43 6.41
N ARG A 174 -19.15 -0.46 5.60
CA ARG A 174 -20.35 0.34 5.84
C ARG A 174 -21.27 0.29 4.65
N LEU A 175 -22.55 0.00 4.89
CA LEU A 175 -23.58 -0.03 3.87
C LEU A 175 -24.60 1.07 4.16
N PHE A 176 -24.47 2.20 3.48
CA PHE A 176 -25.45 3.29 3.56
C PHE A 176 -26.63 2.93 2.67
N THR A 177 -27.84 2.91 3.21
CA THR A 177 -29.06 2.45 2.53
C THR A 177 -30.05 3.59 2.42
N SER A 178 -30.31 4.03 1.19
CA SER A 178 -31.29 5.09 0.89
C SER A 178 -32.64 4.52 0.48
N SER A 179 -32.67 3.37 -0.20
CA SER A 179 -33.87 2.59 -0.54
C SER A 179 -33.56 1.09 -0.61
N GLU A 180 -34.52 0.26 -1.03
CA GLU A 180 -34.28 -1.19 -1.23
C GLU A 180 -33.32 -1.50 -2.39
N GLU A 181 -33.11 -0.55 -3.32
CA GLU A 181 -32.27 -0.75 -4.53
C GLU A 181 -31.10 0.24 -4.61
N GLU A 182 -30.95 1.13 -3.63
CA GLU A 182 -29.95 2.20 -3.65
C GLU A 182 -29.12 2.18 -2.37
N HIS A 183 -27.86 1.78 -2.52
CA HIS A 183 -26.90 1.72 -1.43
C HIS A 183 -25.56 2.33 -1.80
N ILE A 184 -24.82 2.84 -0.82
CA ILE A 184 -23.38 3.09 -0.94
C ILE A 184 -22.65 2.07 -0.08
N LEU A 185 -21.82 1.25 -0.70
CA LEU A 185 -20.89 0.35 -0.03
C LEU A 185 -19.56 1.06 0.14
N LEU A 186 -19.09 1.15 1.38
CA LEU A 186 -17.79 1.71 1.75
C LEU A 186 -16.95 0.62 2.44
N LEU A 187 -15.82 0.27 1.82
CA LEU A 187 -14.77 -0.57 2.39
C LEU A 187 -13.60 0.32 2.80
N THR A 188 -13.25 0.30 4.08
CA THR A 188 -12.09 1.03 4.62
C THR A 188 -11.15 0.05 5.27
N VAL A 189 -9.87 0.08 4.90
CA VAL A 189 -8.82 -0.77 5.47
C VAL A 189 -7.59 0.08 5.78
N HIS A 190 -6.93 -0.15 6.92
CA HIS A 190 -5.68 0.57 7.20
C HIS A 190 -4.53 0.07 6.29
N HIS A 191 -3.74 0.98 5.75
CA HIS A 191 -2.67 0.69 4.77
C HIS A 191 -1.61 -0.29 5.30
N ILE A 192 -1.44 -0.42 6.62
CA ILE A 192 -0.55 -1.42 7.22
C ILE A 192 -0.92 -2.89 6.87
N ALA A 193 -2.18 -3.14 6.52
CA ALA A 193 -2.74 -4.46 6.24
C ALA A 193 -3.01 -4.70 4.75
N ILE A 194 -3.00 -3.65 3.92
CA ILE A 194 -3.34 -3.71 2.49
C ILE A 194 -2.57 -2.64 1.73
N ASP A 195 -2.25 -2.85 0.46
CA ASP A 195 -1.71 -1.79 -0.40
C ASP A 195 -2.53 -1.58 -1.68
N ALA A 196 -2.14 -0.58 -2.48
CA ALA A 196 -2.84 -0.21 -3.71
C ALA A 196 -2.90 -1.35 -4.74
N TRP A 197 -1.95 -2.30 -4.69
CA TRP A 197 -1.96 -3.48 -5.55
C TRP A 197 -3.01 -4.51 -5.10
N CYS A 198 -3.22 -4.65 -3.79
CA CYS A 198 -4.22 -5.55 -3.24
C CYS A 198 -5.65 -5.10 -3.52
N LEU A 199 -5.91 -3.80 -3.63
CA LEU A 199 -7.27 -3.27 -3.67
C LEU A 199 -8.11 -3.83 -4.85
N PRO A 200 -7.63 -3.80 -6.12
CA PRO A 200 -8.34 -4.44 -7.24
C PRO A 200 -8.61 -5.93 -6.99
N LEU A 201 -7.65 -6.67 -6.45
CA LEU A 201 -7.80 -8.10 -6.13
C LEU A 201 -8.92 -8.31 -5.10
N VAL A 202 -8.94 -7.53 -4.02
CA VAL A 202 -9.97 -7.65 -2.97
C VAL A 202 -11.36 -7.31 -3.50
N ILE A 203 -11.47 -6.30 -4.37
CA ILE A 203 -12.74 -5.94 -5.02
C ILE A 203 -13.21 -7.05 -5.96
N GLU A 204 -12.30 -7.62 -6.76
CA GLU A 204 -12.63 -8.73 -7.65
C GLU A 204 -13.13 -9.95 -6.86
N GLU A 205 -12.39 -10.35 -5.82
CA GLU A 205 -12.78 -11.47 -4.98
C GLU A 205 -14.10 -11.20 -4.22
N MET A 206 -14.38 -9.94 -3.84
CA MET A 206 -15.67 -9.54 -3.26
C MET A 206 -16.83 -9.78 -4.22
N ILE A 207 -16.72 -9.30 -5.45
CA ILE A 207 -17.77 -9.41 -6.48
C ILE A 207 -18.04 -10.90 -6.77
N LEU A 208 -16.99 -11.68 -7.04
CA LEU A 208 -17.11 -13.10 -7.34
C LEU A 208 -17.65 -13.91 -6.14
N THR A 209 -17.27 -13.53 -4.92
CA THR A 209 -17.77 -14.21 -3.71
C THR A 209 -19.23 -13.89 -3.46
N TYR A 210 -19.66 -12.65 -3.67
CA TYR A 210 -21.08 -12.30 -3.53
C TYR A 210 -21.95 -13.08 -4.51
N ALA A 211 -21.61 -13.05 -5.80
CA ALA A 211 -22.34 -13.75 -6.86
C ALA A 211 -22.46 -15.26 -6.57
N ALA A 212 -21.34 -15.91 -6.22
CA ALA A 212 -21.35 -17.34 -5.90
C ALA A 212 -22.26 -17.66 -4.69
N LEU A 213 -22.22 -16.86 -3.63
CA LEU A 213 -23.04 -17.10 -2.44
C LEU A 213 -24.53 -16.85 -2.68
N GLU A 214 -24.87 -15.84 -3.48
CA GLU A 214 -26.25 -15.55 -3.87
C GLU A 214 -26.85 -16.72 -4.67
N SER A 215 -26.05 -17.30 -5.58
CA SER A 215 -26.38 -18.51 -6.33
C SER A 215 -26.35 -19.81 -5.49
N GLY A 216 -26.03 -19.73 -4.19
CA GLY A 216 -25.96 -20.88 -3.29
C GLY A 216 -24.72 -21.77 -3.47
N GLU A 217 -23.72 -21.29 -4.22
CA GLU A 217 -22.47 -21.96 -4.51
C GLU A 217 -21.34 -21.54 -3.55
N GLN A 218 -20.16 -22.14 -3.70
CA GLN A 218 -18.94 -21.65 -3.04
C GLN A 218 -18.08 -20.88 -4.04
N PRO A 219 -17.43 -19.79 -3.61
CA PRO A 219 -16.56 -19.02 -4.49
C PRO A 219 -15.39 -19.87 -5.02
N SER A 220 -15.22 -19.89 -6.34
CA SER A 220 -14.13 -20.60 -7.01
C SER A 220 -12.88 -19.69 -7.10
N LEU A 221 -12.20 -19.51 -5.97
CA LEU A 221 -10.97 -18.71 -5.89
C LEU A 221 -9.73 -19.61 -5.84
N THR A 222 -8.67 -19.22 -6.57
CA THR A 222 -7.40 -19.97 -6.56
C THR A 222 -6.84 -20.05 -5.13
N PRO A 223 -6.45 -21.23 -4.63
CA PRO A 223 -5.87 -21.34 -3.29
C PRO A 223 -4.58 -20.53 -3.13
N LEU A 224 -4.45 -19.81 -2.02
CA LEU A 224 -3.21 -19.14 -1.65
C LEU A 224 -2.22 -20.19 -1.13
N LYS A 225 -1.04 -20.27 -1.75
CA LYS A 225 0.02 -21.22 -1.38
C LYS A 225 0.94 -20.68 -0.28
N ASP A 226 1.05 -19.36 -0.22
CA ASP A 226 1.92 -18.62 0.66
C ASP A 226 1.11 -17.62 1.49
N SER A 227 1.72 -17.10 2.54
CA SER A 227 1.15 -16.06 3.39
C SER A 227 2.03 -14.82 3.41
N TYR A 228 1.47 -13.69 3.85
CA TYR A 228 2.28 -12.48 4.09
C TYR A 228 3.42 -12.72 5.09
N ILE A 229 3.25 -13.67 6.02
CA ILE A 229 4.32 -14.05 6.97
C ILE A 229 5.48 -14.74 6.25
N ASP A 230 5.22 -15.48 5.16
CA ASP A 230 6.26 -16.07 4.33
C ASP A 230 7.04 -14.99 3.56
N TYR A 231 6.38 -13.91 3.12
CA TYR A 231 7.05 -12.71 2.60
C TYR A 231 7.94 -12.06 3.66
N VAL A 232 7.43 -11.87 4.88
CA VAL A 232 8.20 -11.28 5.99
C VAL A 232 9.44 -12.12 6.32
N ARG A 233 9.31 -13.46 6.31
CA ARG A 233 10.43 -14.39 6.49
C ARG A 233 11.44 -14.27 5.35
N TRP A 234 10.96 -14.35 4.11
CA TRP A 234 11.80 -14.22 2.93
C TRP A 234 12.58 -12.89 2.90
N GLN A 235 11.95 -11.76 3.24
CA GLN A 235 12.59 -10.46 3.27
C GLN A 235 13.74 -10.44 4.31
N ARG A 236 13.54 -11.03 5.49
CA ARG A 236 14.60 -11.13 6.49
C ARG A 236 15.76 -12.00 6.05
N ASP A 237 15.46 -13.16 5.47
CA ASP A 237 16.49 -14.08 4.97
C ASP A 237 17.29 -13.44 3.83
N LEU A 238 16.63 -12.70 2.93
CA LEU A 238 17.28 -11.93 1.88
C LEU A 238 18.26 -10.91 2.47
N LEU A 239 17.83 -10.13 3.45
CA LEU A 239 18.61 -9.02 4.01
C LEU A 239 19.79 -9.47 4.88
N THR A 240 19.77 -10.69 5.41
CA THR A 240 20.91 -11.30 6.14
C THR A 240 21.85 -12.09 5.23
N SER A 241 21.52 -12.24 3.95
CA SER A 241 22.35 -12.93 2.97
C SER A 241 23.34 -12.00 2.26
N ASN A 242 24.32 -12.59 1.55
CA ASN A 242 25.21 -11.85 0.64
C ASN A 242 24.46 -11.03 -0.42
N GLN A 243 23.25 -11.43 -0.80
CA GLN A 243 22.44 -10.64 -1.73
C GLN A 243 21.94 -9.36 -1.05
N GLY A 244 21.53 -9.42 0.22
CA GLY A 244 21.17 -8.25 1.03
C GLY A 244 22.31 -7.24 1.15
N GLU A 245 23.55 -7.73 1.32
CA GLU A 245 24.74 -6.87 1.33
C GLU A 245 24.97 -6.16 -0.01
N LYS A 246 24.79 -6.86 -1.14
CA LYS A 246 24.89 -6.25 -2.48
C LYS A 246 23.84 -5.17 -2.69
N LEU A 247 22.59 -5.44 -2.29
CA LEU A 247 21.50 -4.47 -2.35
C LEU A 247 21.84 -3.22 -1.54
N TRP A 248 22.33 -3.39 -0.31
CA TRP A 248 22.79 -2.28 0.53
C TRP A 248 23.92 -1.49 -0.12
N HIS A 249 24.94 -2.17 -0.66
CA HIS A 249 26.09 -1.52 -1.27
C HIS A 249 25.71 -0.67 -2.49
N TYR A 250 24.76 -1.15 -3.31
CA TYR A 250 24.20 -0.37 -4.40
C TYR A 250 23.59 0.94 -3.89
N TRP A 251 22.68 0.87 -2.90
CA TRP A 251 22.00 2.05 -2.38
C TRP A 251 22.94 3.01 -1.66
N GLN A 252 23.90 2.48 -0.89
CA GLN A 252 24.96 3.27 -0.26
C GLN A 252 25.76 4.07 -1.29
N LYS A 253 26.10 3.46 -2.44
CA LYS A 253 26.80 4.14 -3.53
C LYS A 253 25.90 5.15 -4.24
N LYS A 254 24.66 4.77 -4.57
CA LYS A 254 23.70 5.61 -5.33
C LYS A 254 23.31 6.87 -4.56
N LEU A 255 23.18 6.76 -3.24
CA LEU A 255 22.79 7.83 -2.33
C LEU A 255 23.97 8.34 -1.48
N ALA A 256 25.20 8.18 -1.98
CA ALA A 256 26.39 8.74 -1.35
C ALA A 256 26.43 10.27 -1.42
N GLY A 257 27.14 10.90 -0.48
CA GLY A 257 27.24 12.36 -0.40
C GLY A 257 26.00 13.01 0.22
N ASP A 258 25.82 14.30 -0.05
CA ASP A 258 24.67 15.04 0.48
C ASP A 258 23.36 14.55 -0.16
N LEU A 259 22.31 14.46 0.65
CA LEU A 259 20.95 14.20 0.21
C LEU A 259 20.21 15.53 0.14
N PRO A 260 20.07 16.14 -1.05
CA PRO A 260 19.50 17.48 -1.16
C PRO A 260 18.03 17.48 -0.76
N VAL A 261 17.66 18.45 0.08
CA VAL A 261 16.27 18.79 0.35
C VAL A 261 15.76 19.63 -0.81
N LEU A 262 14.63 19.25 -1.41
CA LEU A 262 14.05 20.00 -2.51
C LEU A 262 13.36 21.26 -1.98
N ASN A 263 13.75 22.41 -2.53
CA ASN A 263 13.27 23.74 -2.16
C ASN A 263 12.28 24.23 -3.22
N LEU A 264 11.10 23.62 -3.25
CA LEU A 264 9.99 24.09 -4.09
C LEU A 264 9.58 25.51 -3.69
N PRO A 265 9.20 26.38 -4.65
CA PRO A 265 8.63 27.69 -4.34
C PRO A 265 7.20 27.51 -3.81
N THR A 266 7.07 27.45 -2.49
CA THR A 266 5.78 27.33 -1.79
C THR A 266 5.11 28.69 -1.64
N ASP A 267 3.77 28.71 -1.61
CA ASP A 267 2.97 29.93 -1.43
C ASP A 267 2.88 30.32 0.06
N ARG A 268 3.16 29.39 0.96
CA ARG A 268 3.13 29.56 2.42
C ARG A 268 4.42 29.10 3.08
N GLN A 269 4.65 29.56 4.31
CA GLN A 269 5.74 29.04 5.14
C GLN A 269 5.44 27.60 5.53
N ARG A 270 6.47 26.75 5.44
CA ARG A 270 6.37 25.35 5.83
C ARG A 270 6.04 25.23 7.33
N PRO A 271 5.01 24.46 7.71
CA PRO A 271 4.73 24.14 9.10
C PRO A 271 5.91 23.39 9.77
N PRO A 272 6.16 23.56 11.07
CA PRO A 272 7.27 22.91 11.77
C PRO A 272 7.14 21.38 11.87
N ILE A 273 5.93 20.85 11.67
CA ILE A 273 5.61 19.43 11.58
C ILE A 273 4.84 19.22 10.28
N GLN A 274 5.16 18.19 9.52
CA GLN A 274 4.50 17.89 8.26
C GLN A 274 2.99 17.73 8.49
N THR A 275 2.22 18.50 7.74
CA THR A 275 0.77 18.36 7.65
C THR A 275 0.41 17.49 6.44
N TYR A 276 -0.85 17.08 6.37
CA TYR A 276 -1.32 16.14 5.36
C TYR A 276 -2.58 16.62 4.61
N ASN A 277 -2.97 17.89 4.83
CA ASN A 277 -4.09 18.52 4.13
C ASN A 277 -3.77 18.62 2.65
N GLY A 278 -4.51 17.89 1.81
CA GLY A 278 -4.21 17.76 0.39
C GLY A 278 -5.35 18.15 -0.52
N ALA A 279 -4.99 18.54 -1.74
CA ALA A 279 -5.90 18.66 -2.87
C ALA A 279 -5.21 18.15 -4.14
N SER A 280 -6.00 17.89 -5.19
CA SER A 280 -5.49 17.53 -6.52
C SER A 280 -5.91 18.53 -7.58
N HIS A 281 -5.03 18.67 -8.56
CA HIS A 281 -5.32 19.29 -9.84
C HIS A 281 -5.24 18.23 -10.95
N ARG A 282 -6.39 17.86 -11.49
CA ARG A 282 -6.49 16.94 -12.64
C ARG A 282 -6.22 17.68 -13.94
N PHE A 283 -5.48 17.04 -14.85
CA PHE A 283 -5.24 17.51 -16.21
C PHE A 283 -5.18 16.34 -17.20
N THR A 284 -5.15 16.62 -18.50
CA THR A 284 -5.11 15.59 -19.54
C THR A 284 -4.26 16.05 -20.70
N LEU A 285 -3.28 15.23 -21.08
CA LEU A 285 -2.46 15.48 -22.26
C LEU A 285 -3.21 15.04 -23.49
N SER A 286 -3.24 15.90 -24.51
CA SER A 286 -3.94 15.60 -25.77
C SER A 286 -3.53 14.24 -26.36
N PRO A 287 -4.40 13.57 -27.13
CA PRO A 287 -4.06 12.30 -27.78
C PRO A 287 -2.82 12.40 -28.67
N LYS A 288 -2.64 13.56 -29.32
CA LYS A 288 -1.46 13.86 -30.15
C LYS A 288 -0.17 13.88 -29.33
N LEU A 289 -0.15 14.62 -28.21
CA LEU A 289 1.03 14.68 -27.34
C LEU A 289 1.31 13.31 -26.72
N THR A 290 0.27 12.60 -26.27
CA THR A 290 0.40 11.23 -25.75
C THR A 290 1.04 10.30 -26.77
N ALA A 291 0.59 10.32 -28.03
CA ALA A 291 1.20 9.53 -29.10
C ALA A 291 2.66 9.94 -29.38
N GLN A 292 2.98 11.23 -29.34
CA GLN A 292 4.35 11.72 -29.53
C GLN A 292 5.29 11.27 -28.40
N LEU A 293 4.83 11.30 -27.15
CA LEU A 293 5.58 10.80 -25.99
C LEU A 293 5.84 9.29 -26.09
N LYS A 294 4.85 8.51 -26.54
CA LYS A 294 5.02 7.07 -26.81
C LYS A 294 6.03 6.81 -27.91
N GLN A 295 5.98 7.59 -29.00
CA GLN A 295 6.96 7.48 -30.09
C GLN A 295 8.37 7.88 -29.63
N LEU A 296 8.52 8.91 -28.81
CA LEU A 296 9.80 9.30 -28.23
C LEU A 296 10.37 8.17 -27.37
N ALA A 297 9.55 7.62 -26.45
CA ALA A 297 9.95 6.49 -25.62
C ALA A 297 10.46 5.33 -26.48
N GLN A 298 9.70 4.94 -27.51
CA GLN A 298 10.09 3.86 -28.42
C GLN A 298 11.40 4.15 -29.17
N ARG A 299 11.57 5.37 -29.71
CA ARG A 299 12.76 5.76 -30.48
C ARG A 299 14.03 5.77 -29.64
N GLU A 300 13.93 6.20 -28.38
CA GLU A 300 15.07 6.31 -27.48
C GLU A 300 15.31 5.02 -26.67
N GLY A 301 14.53 3.95 -26.92
CA GLY A 301 14.61 2.69 -26.20
C GLY A 301 14.31 2.86 -24.70
N ALA A 302 13.34 3.70 -24.38
CA ALA A 302 12.85 4.00 -23.04
C ALA A 302 11.36 3.61 -22.93
N THR A 303 10.84 3.60 -21.70
CA THR A 303 9.39 3.47 -21.47
C THR A 303 8.74 4.84 -21.35
N GLN A 304 7.43 4.93 -21.56
CA GLN A 304 6.69 6.17 -21.34
C GLN A 304 6.82 6.66 -19.88
N TYR A 305 6.90 5.74 -18.93
CA TYR A 305 7.26 6.01 -17.54
C TYR A 305 8.56 6.80 -17.40
N MET A 306 9.64 6.33 -18.04
CA MET A 306 10.96 6.99 -17.98
C MET A 306 10.93 8.39 -18.59
N VAL A 307 10.20 8.58 -19.70
CA VAL A 307 10.05 9.89 -20.34
C VAL A 307 9.32 10.87 -19.43
N LEU A 308 8.21 10.44 -18.80
CA LEU A 308 7.43 11.28 -17.91
C LEU A 308 8.18 11.60 -16.60
N LEU A 309 8.91 10.63 -16.03
CA LEU A 309 9.76 10.86 -14.87
C LEU A 309 10.88 11.87 -15.20
N ALA A 310 11.52 11.74 -16.36
CA ALA A 310 12.53 12.69 -16.82
C ALA A 310 11.94 14.10 -16.98
N ALA A 311 10.78 14.22 -17.64
CA ALA A 311 10.08 15.49 -17.77
C ALA A 311 9.73 16.11 -16.41
N PHE A 312 9.28 15.29 -15.45
CA PHE A 312 8.99 15.75 -14.10
C PHE A 312 10.25 16.26 -13.39
N GLN A 313 11.38 15.55 -13.47
CA GLN A 313 12.63 16.01 -12.86
C GLN A 313 13.17 17.28 -13.54
N VAL A 314 12.98 17.44 -14.85
CA VAL A 314 13.29 18.71 -15.54
C VAL A 314 12.38 19.84 -15.05
N LEU A 315 11.08 19.59 -14.85
CA LEU A 315 10.16 20.57 -14.27
C LEU A 315 10.69 21.06 -12.92
N LEU A 316 11.03 20.12 -12.04
CA LEU A 316 11.54 20.42 -10.70
C LEU A 316 12.83 21.23 -10.77
N TYR A 317 13.76 20.87 -11.64
CA TYR A 317 14.99 21.64 -11.89
C TYR A 317 14.68 23.08 -12.33
N ARG A 318 13.73 23.27 -13.27
CA ARG A 318 13.36 24.62 -13.74
C ARG A 318 12.74 25.50 -12.66
N TYR A 319 12.08 24.90 -11.68
CA TYR A 319 11.47 25.64 -10.56
C TYR A 319 12.44 25.91 -9.40
N THR A 320 13.40 25.01 -9.15
CA THR A 320 14.27 25.11 -7.97
C THR A 320 15.70 25.56 -8.29
N GLY A 321 16.15 25.41 -9.53
CA GLY A 321 17.55 25.54 -9.92
C GLY A 321 18.48 24.46 -9.35
N GLN A 322 17.94 23.45 -8.65
CA GLN A 322 18.74 22.39 -8.03
C GLN A 322 19.06 21.30 -9.05
N GLU A 323 20.35 21.05 -9.28
CA GLU A 323 20.82 20.06 -10.26
C GLU A 323 20.70 18.61 -9.74
N ASP A 324 20.82 18.39 -8.44
CA ASP A 324 20.68 17.08 -7.80
C ASP A 324 19.27 16.93 -7.21
N ILE A 325 18.47 16.03 -7.79
CA ILE A 325 17.04 15.88 -7.48
C ILE A 325 16.73 14.45 -7.08
N LEU A 326 16.12 14.31 -5.91
CA LEU A 326 15.61 13.05 -5.37
C LEU A 326 14.08 12.99 -5.52
N VAL A 327 13.61 12.01 -6.28
CA VAL A 327 12.17 11.72 -6.44
C VAL A 327 11.88 10.33 -5.88
N GLY A 328 10.89 10.22 -5.00
CA GLY A 328 10.37 8.92 -4.59
C GLY A 328 9.46 8.35 -5.66
N VAL A 329 9.56 7.04 -5.91
CA VAL A 329 8.63 6.36 -6.82
C VAL A 329 8.15 5.06 -6.17
N PRO A 330 6.89 4.65 -6.33
CA PRO A 330 6.40 3.44 -5.70
C PRO A 330 6.90 2.22 -6.48
N THR A 331 7.16 1.14 -5.76
CA THR A 331 7.25 -0.20 -6.35
C THR A 331 6.11 -1.08 -5.83
N SER A 332 5.79 -2.17 -6.53
CA SER A 332 4.82 -3.13 -6.02
C SER A 332 5.33 -3.90 -4.79
N GLY A 333 6.65 -3.87 -4.54
CA GLY A 333 7.34 -4.70 -3.54
C GLY A 333 7.19 -6.21 -3.75
N ARG A 334 6.72 -6.63 -4.93
CA ARG A 334 6.41 -8.02 -5.30
C ARG A 334 7.31 -8.44 -6.47
N THR A 335 8.57 -8.72 -6.15
CA THR A 335 9.56 -9.23 -7.12
C THR A 335 9.41 -10.73 -7.40
N LYS A 336 8.56 -11.41 -6.62
CA LYS A 336 8.32 -12.84 -6.66
C LYS A 336 6.87 -13.14 -6.98
N SER A 337 6.64 -14.05 -7.94
CA SER A 337 5.30 -14.39 -8.42
C SER A 337 4.41 -14.98 -7.33
N GLU A 338 4.98 -15.69 -6.35
CA GLU A 338 4.25 -16.28 -5.23
C GLU A 338 3.57 -15.24 -4.33
N PHE A 339 4.06 -13.99 -4.31
CA PHE A 339 3.51 -12.91 -3.48
C PHE A 339 2.46 -12.05 -4.19
N MET A 340 2.30 -12.23 -5.51
CA MET A 340 1.33 -11.48 -6.32
C MET A 340 -0.13 -11.59 -5.85
N PRO A 341 -0.64 -12.77 -5.44
CA PRO A 341 -2.03 -12.91 -5.00
C PRO A 341 -2.26 -12.55 -3.52
N LEU A 342 -1.21 -12.17 -2.78
CA LEU A 342 -1.30 -11.98 -1.34
C LEU A 342 -1.80 -10.58 -0.97
N VAL A 343 -2.69 -10.53 0.03
CA VAL A 343 -3.07 -9.30 0.71
C VAL A 343 -2.10 -8.99 1.84
N GLY A 344 -1.59 -7.75 1.86
CA GLY A 344 -0.63 -7.24 2.84
C GLY A 344 -0.01 -5.93 2.38
N TYR A 345 0.90 -5.38 3.18
CA TYR A 345 1.65 -4.17 2.83
C TYR A 345 2.99 -4.52 2.17
N PHE A 346 3.05 -4.45 0.84
CA PHE A 346 4.29 -4.72 0.09
C PHE A 346 4.89 -3.48 -0.53
N VAL A 347 4.06 -2.47 -0.86
CA VAL A 347 4.55 -1.21 -1.46
C VAL A 347 5.72 -0.66 -0.67
N ASP A 348 6.82 -0.47 -1.38
CA ASP A 348 8.04 0.10 -0.84
C ASP A 348 8.62 1.07 -1.87
N PRO A 349 8.77 2.36 -1.53
CA PRO A 349 9.25 3.34 -2.48
C PRO A 349 10.75 3.21 -2.72
N VAL A 350 11.20 3.45 -3.95
CA VAL A 350 12.62 3.58 -4.27
C VAL A 350 12.95 5.03 -4.65
N VAL A 351 14.22 5.41 -4.48
CA VAL A 351 14.68 6.78 -4.71
C VAL A 351 15.31 6.90 -6.09
N MET A 352 14.74 7.77 -6.92
CA MET A 352 15.27 8.14 -8.22
C MET A 352 16.11 9.41 -8.07
N ARG A 353 17.44 9.26 -7.99
CA ARG A 353 18.39 10.38 -7.95
C ARG A 353 18.82 10.76 -9.36
N ALA A 354 18.49 11.98 -9.77
CA ALA A 354 18.91 12.56 -11.03
C ALA A 354 19.92 13.68 -10.80
N ASN A 355 20.88 13.80 -11.72
CA ASN A 355 21.81 14.93 -11.79
C ASN A 355 21.60 15.63 -13.13
N LEU A 356 21.16 16.88 -13.09
CA LEU A 356 20.89 17.75 -14.24
C LEU A 356 22.02 18.76 -14.51
N ALA A 357 23.18 18.62 -13.88
CA ALA A 357 24.32 19.49 -14.11
C ALA A 357 24.88 19.38 -15.54
N GLY A 358 25.49 20.47 -16.02
CA GLY A 358 26.34 20.45 -17.21
C GLY A 358 25.63 20.58 -18.57
N ASP A 359 24.48 21.27 -18.63
CA ASP A 359 23.76 21.63 -19.86
C ASP A 359 23.51 20.46 -20.84
N SER A 360 23.23 19.27 -20.29
CA SER A 360 22.93 18.07 -21.08
C SER A 360 21.65 18.23 -21.90
N SER A 361 21.61 17.67 -23.10
CA SER A 361 20.37 17.58 -23.87
C SER A 361 19.36 16.65 -23.19
N PHE A 362 18.07 16.83 -23.46
CA PHE A 362 17.02 15.96 -22.91
C PHE A 362 17.25 14.47 -23.26
N ARG A 363 17.80 14.17 -24.43
CA ARG A 363 18.10 12.79 -24.84
C ARG A 363 19.19 12.17 -23.97
N GLU A 364 20.26 12.91 -23.69
CA GLU A 364 21.33 12.45 -22.80
C GLU A 364 20.80 12.23 -21.38
N PHE A 365 19.96 13.15 -20.90
CA PHE A 365 19.29 13.01 -19.61
C PHE A 365 18.36 11.79 -19.57
N LEU A 366 17.60 11.51 -20.63
CA LEU A 366 16.74 10.34 -20.71
C LEU A 366 17.53 9.01 -20.64
N VAL A 367 18.74 8.97 -21.22
CA VAL A 367 19.64 7.81 -21.08
C VAL A 367 20.05 7.59 -19.62
N GLN A 368 20.36 8.67 -18.90
CA GLN A 368 20.65 8.60 -17.46
C GLN A 368 19.45 8.11 -16.66
N ILE A 369 18.24 8.61 -16.95
CA ILE A 369 17.02 8.17 -16.28
C ILE A 369 16.73 6.70 -16.54
N ARG A 370 16.93 6.21 -17.77
CA ARG A 370 16.79 4.78 -18.06
C ARG A 370 17.72 3.93 -17.20
N SER A 371 19.01 4.28 -17.11
CA SER A 371 19.96 3.57 -16.25
C SER A 371 19.52 3.62 -14.79
N CYS A 372 19.14 4.80 -14.30
CA CYS A 372 18.70 4.99 -12.92
C CYS A 372 17.48 4.14 -12.58
N VAL A 373 16.46 4.12 -13.43
CA VAL A 373 15.24 3.34 -13.22
C VAL A 373 15.54 1.85 -13.24
N SER A 374 16.29 1.37 -14.25
CA SER A 374 16.63 -0.06 -14.34
C SER A 374 17.46 -0.54 -13.14
N GLU A 375 18.45 0.24 -12.73
CA GLU A 375 19.28 -0.07 -11.56
C GLU A 375 18.48 -0.05 -10.25
N ALA A 376 17.64 0.98 -10.05
CA ALA A 376 16.81 1.10 -8.85
C ALA A 376 15.82 -0.07 -8.73
N LEU A 377 15.15 -0.44 -9.83
CA LEU A 377 14.23 -1.58 -9.84
C LEU A 377 14.94 -2.92 -9.65
N ALA A 378 16.15 -3.08 -10.18
CA ALA A 378 16.95 -4.29 -9.93
C ALA A 378 17.39 -4.43 -8.46
N ASN A 379 17.34 -3.35 -7.67
CA ASN A 379 17.73 -3.32 -6.27
C ASN A 379 16.56 -2.92 -5.33
N GLN A 380 15.32 -3.03 -5.80
CA GLN A 380 14.12 -2.57 -5.08
C GLN A 380 13.81 -3.37 -3.80
N ASP A 381 14.35 -4.59 -3.66
CA ASP A 381 14.07 -5.44 -2.50
C ASP A 381 14.75 -4.96 -1.19
N PHE A 382 15.53 -3.87 -1.25
CA PHE A 382 16.08 -3.24 -0.04
C PHE A 382 15.07 -2.25 0.56
N PRO A 383 14.57 -2.47 1.78
CA PRO A 383 13.51 -1.66 2.35
C PRO A 383 13.84 -0.17 2.46
N PHE A 384 12.95 0.70 2.01
CA PHE A 384 13.12 2.15 2.17
C PHE A 384 13.27 2.55 3.65
N ALA A 385 12.49 1.93 4.54
CA ALA A 385 12.59 2.18 5.98
C ALA A 385 14.01 1.91 6.52
N LEU A 386 14.65 0.83 6.06
CA LEU A 386 16.03 0.51 6.42
C LEU A 386 17.04 1.44 5.76
N LEU A 387 16.75 1.91 4.54
CA LEU A 387 17.57 2.89 3.84
C LEU A 387 17.66 4.20 4.63
N VAL A 388 16.51 4.71 5.09
CA VAL A 388 16.42 5.91 5.95
C VAL A 388 17.18 5.70 7.26
N GLU A 389 17.01 4.55 7.91
CA GLU A 389 17.70 4.22 9.16
C GLU A 389 19.23 4.21 8.99
N ARG A 390 19.73 3.49 7.98
CA ARG A 390 21.17 3.27 7.77
C ARG A 390 21.91 4.46 7.20
N LEU A 391 21.25 5.26 6.35
CA LEU A 391 21.84 6.51 5.84
C LEU A 391 21.95 7.60 6.92
N GLN A 392 21.29 7.42 8.07
CA GLN A 392 21.28 8.38 9.18
C GLN A 392 20.97 9.81 8.71
N SER A 393 20.09 9.94 7.70
CA SER A 393 19.69 11.24 7.18
C SER A 393 19.13 12.11 8.31
N LYS A 394 19.51 13.39 8.36
CA LYS A 394 19.02 14.32 9.37
C LYS A 394 17.49 14.31 9.36
N ARG A 395 16.88 13.96 10.49
CA ARG A 395 15.42 13.98 10.63
C ARG A 395 14.94 15.43 10.72
N ASP A 396 14.06 15.80 9.81
CA ASP A 396 13.29 17.04 9.83
C ASP A 396 11.81 16.67 9.94
N PRO A 397 11.14 16.94 11.08
CA PRO A 397 9.74 16.57 11.27
C PRO A 397 8.78 17.31 10.32
N SER A 398 9.24 18.35 9.62
CA SER A 398 8.46 19.09 8.62
C SER A 398 8.45 18.46 7.22
N ARG A 399 9.19 17.36 7.02
CA ARG A 399 9.42 16.77 5.69
C ARG A 399 9.49 15.25 5.72
N SER A 400 9.06 14.64 4.61
CA SER A 400 9.37 13.25 4.29
C SER A 400 10.90 13.05 4.21
N PRO A 401 11.44 11.92 4.72
CA PRO A 401 12.87 11.63 4.66
C PRO A 401 13.32 11.39 3.21
N ILE A 402 14.54 11.83 2.89
CA ILE A 402 15.24 11.66 1.60
C ILE A 402 14.61 12.40 0.41
N PHE A 403 13.30 12.34 0.20
CA PHE A 403 12.61 13.02 -0.89
C PHE A 403 11.33 13.72 -0.41
N GLN A 404 10.99 14.84 -1.07
CA GLN A 404 9.80 15.64 -0.79
C GLN A 404 8.73 15.53 -1.87
N VAL A 405 9.09 14.95 -3.01
CA VAL A 405 8.21 14.79 -4.15
C VAL A 405 8.13 13.33 -4.58
N PHE A 406 6.98 12.96 -5.10
CA PHE A 406 6.69 11.60 -5.51
C PHE A 406 6.24 11.55 -6.97
N PHE A 407 6.57 10.48 -7.66
CA PHE A 407 6.13 10.24 -9.03
C PHE A 407 5.55 8.83 -9.15
N ASN A 408 4.30 8.76 -9.57
CA ASN A 408 3.58 7.51 -9.77
C ASN A 408 3.06 7.41 -11.20
N PHE A 409 3.15 6.23 -11.79
CA PHE A 409 2.57 5.94 -13.09
C PHE A 409 1.78 4.64 -13.01
N ILE A 410 0.45 4.76 -13.13
CA ILE A 410 -0.41 3.60 -13.20
C ILE A 410 -0.35 3.03 -14.62
N LEU A 411 0.46 1.98 -14.78
CA LEU A 411 0.38 1.09 -15.92
C LEU A 411 -0.90 0.26 -15.81
N GLN A 412 -1.63 0.10 -16.92
CA GLN A 412 -2.83 -0.73 -17.05
C GLN A 412 -2.53 -2.25 -16.93
N ASN A 413 -1.90 -2.70 -15.84
CA ASN A 413 -1.67 -4.12 -15.58
C ASN A 413 -2.86 -4.80 -14.87
N LEU A 414 -4.02 -4.14 -14.81
CA LEU A 414 -5.25 -4.68 -14.21
C LEU A 414 -6.09 -5.53 -15.17
N ARG A 415 -5.58 -5.91 -16.36
CA ARG A 415 -6.33 -6.76 -17.30
C ARG A 415 -6.78 -8.11 -16.71
N GLN A 416 -6.22 -8.53 -15.58
CA GLN A 416 -6.60 -9.75 -14.86
C GLN A 416 -7.82 -9.56 -13.94
N PHE A 417 -8.22 -8.31 -13.65
CA PHE A 417 -9.31 -7.97 -12.73
C PHE A 417 -10.30 -7.03 -13.42
N GLU A 418 -11.02 -7.56 -14.40
CA GLU A 418 -11.88 -6.78 -15.31
C GLU A 418 -12.92 -5.94 -14.55
N HIS A 419 -13.64 -6.54 -13.60
CA HIS A 419 -14.70 -5.87 -12.85
C HIS A 419 -14.13 -4.78 -11.94
N SER A 420 -13.10 -5.08 -11.15
CA SER A 420 -12.49 -4.10 -10.26
C SER A 420 -11.84 -2.94 -11.01
N GLN A 421 -11.21 -3.21 -12.17
CA GLN A 421 -10.64 -2.17 -13.02
C GLN A 421 -11.71 -1.20 -13.51
N GLN A 422 -12.86 -1.72 -13.94
CA GLN A 422 -13.98 -0.90 -14.40
C GLN A 422 -14.49 0.03 -13.29
N LEU A 423 -14.68 -0.48 -12.07
CA LEU A 423 -15.13 0.34 -10.93
C LEU A 423 -14.10 1.39 -10.50
N LEU A 424 -12.82 1.03 -10.45
CA LEU A 424 -11.74 1.96 -10.05
C LEU A 424 -11.50 3.08 -11.08
N LEU A 425 -11.94 2.90 -12.32
CA LEU A 425 -11.83 3.90 -13.40
C LEU A 425 -13.13 4.67 -13.66
N GLY A 426 -14.10 4.63 -12.73
CA GLY A 426 -15.34 5.40 -12.83
C GLY A 426 -16.47 4.70 -13.60
N GLY A 427 -16.32 3.41 -13.93
CA GLY A 427 -17.30 2.61 -14.67
C GLY A 427 -18.35 1.92 -13.79
N GLU A 428 -19.10 1.03 -14.43
CA GLU A 428 -20.20 0.26 -13.83
C GLU A 428 -20.02 -1.23 -14.09
N VAL A 429 -20.39 -2.10 -13.16
CA VAL A 429 -20.34 -3.57 -13.30
C VAL A 429 -21.75 -4.12 -13.07
N ASP A 430 -22.17 -5.07 -13.90
CA ASP A 430 -23.40 -5.84 -13.72
C ASP A 430 -23.03 -7.33 -13.75
N LEU A 431 -23.11 -8.00 -12.60
CA LEU A 431 -22.82 -9.42 -12.48
C LEU A 431 -23.93 -10.10 -11.67
N GLU A 432 -24.64 -11.03 -12.31
CA GLU A 432 -25.69 -11.86 -11.69
C GLU A 432 -26.75 -11.05 -10.91
N GLY A 433 -27.03 -9.81 -11.30
CA GLY A 433 -28.01 -8.95 -10.64
C GLY A 433 -27.44 -7.99 -9.60
N LEU A 434 -26.14 -8.11 -9.25
CA LEU A 434 -25.41 -7.10 -8.49
C LEU A 434 -24.93 -5.98 -9.44
N LYS A 435 -25.60 -4.83 -9.38
CA LYS A 435 -25.27 -3.66 -10.20
C LYS A 435 -24.46 -2.66 -9.41
N LEU A 436 -23.18 -2.52 -9.72
CA LEU A 436 -22.24 -1.64 -9.05
C LEU A 436 -21.87 -0.46 -9.95
N LYS A 437 -21.82 0.75 -9.41
CA LYS A 437 -21.29 1.93 -10.07
C LYS A 437 -20.19 2.54 -9.21
N SER A 438 -19.14 3.06 -9.83
CA SER A 438 -18.11 3.80 -9.10
C SER A 438 -18.74 4.95 -8.30
N TYR A 439 -18.28 5.13 -7.06
CA TYR A 439 -18.68 6.25 -6.23
C TYR A 439 -17.42 7.06 -5.90
N GLU A 440 -17.27 8.22 -6.54
CA GLU A 440 -16.10 9.07 -6.33
C GLU A 440 -16.08 9.63 -4.91
N MET A 441 -14.93 9.51 -4.24
CA MET A 441 -14.67 10.10 -2.93
C MET A 441 -13.47 11.02 -3.01
N SER A 442 -13.54 12.14 -2.30
CA SER A 442 -12.37 12.98 -2.06
C SER A 442 -11.35 12.20 -1.21
N GLN A 443 -10.11 12.10 -1.65
CA GLN A 443 -9.01 11.50 -0.87
C GLN A 443 -8.13 12.59 -0.26
N MET A 444 -7.48 12.30 0.87
CA MET A 444 -6.40 13.16 1.36
C MET A 444 -5.15 12.94 0.50
N GLU A 445 -4.70 14.01 -0.15
CA GLU A 445 -3.66 13.93 -1.19
C GLU A 445 -2.32 14.59 -0.78
N GLY A 446 -2.14 14.93 0.51
CA GLY A 446 -0.99 15.67 1.03
C GLY A 446 0.15 14.83 1.61
N GLN A 447 0.40 13.61 1.12
CA GLN A 447 1.45 12.69 1.62
C GLN A 447 2.87 13.24 1.44
N PHE A 448 3.05 14.01 0.37
CA PHE A 448 4.28 14.65 0.00
C PHE A 448 4.01 16.12 -0.25
N ASP A 449 5.07 16.91 -0.42
CA ASP A 449 4.89 18.32 -0.79
C ASP A 449 4.16 18.41 -2.14
N LEU A 450 4.58 17.57 -3.09
CA LEU A 450 4.02 17.45 -4.43
C LEU A 450 4.15 15.99 -4.93
N ASP A 451 3.06 15.39 -5.38
CA ASP A 451 3.01 14.09 -6.04
C ASP A 451 2.44 14.27 -7.45
N LEU A 452 3.16 13.74 -8.45
CA LEU A 452 2.68 13.64 -9.82
C LEU A 452 2.27 12.20 -10.11
N MET A 453 0.97 12.00 -10.23
CA MET A 453 0.38 10.73 -10.62
C MET A 453 -0.09 10.80 -12.07
N MET A 454 0.39 9.88 -12.90
CA MET A 454 0.04 9.77 -14.31
C MET A 454 -0.61 8.41 -14.60
N ALA A 455 -1.59 8.37 -15.48
CA ALA A 455 -2.25 7.14 -15.92
C ALA A 455 -2.58 7.22 -17.42
N GLU A 456 -2.58 6.07 -18.09
CA GLU A 456 -3.12 5.98 -19.45
C GLU A 456 -4.60 5.61 -19.41
N ALA A 457 -5.45 6.39 -20.06
CA ALA A 457 -6.88 6.13 -20.21
C ALA A 457 -7.35 6.58 -21.60
N ASN A 458 -8.11 5.74 -22.33
CA ASN A 458 -8.70 6.08 -23.63
C ASN A 458 -7.70 6.66 -24.66
N SER A 459 -6.47 6.13 -24.72
CA SER A 459 -5.37 6.64 -25.58
C SER A 459 -4.83 8.03 -25.21
N GLU A 460 -5.22 8.57 -24.07
CA GLU A 460 -4.72 9.81 -23.48
C GLU A 460 -3.92 9.51 -22.21
N LEU A 461 -3.04 10.44 -21.84
CA LEU A 461 -2.45 10.48 -20.51
C LEU A 461 -3.26 11.44 -19.64
N VAL A 462 -3.81 10.91 -18.55
CA VAL A 462 -4.45 11.69 -17.50
C VAL A 462 -3.46 11.86 -16.36
N GLY A 463 -3.34 13.09 -15.85
CA GLY A 463 -2.44 13.44 -14.76
C GLY A 463 -3.17 14.06 -13.58
N PHE A 464 -2.61 13.87 -12.39
CA PHE A 464 -3.03 14.50 -11.16
C PHE A 464 -1.80 15.04 -10.45
N PHE A 465 -1.75 16.35 -10.25
CA PHE A 465 -0.83 16.95 -9.29
C PHE A 465 -1.53 17.01 -7.94
N ARG A 466 -1.04 16.21 -7.00
CA ARG A 466 -1.47 16.15 -5.62
C ARG A 466 -0.51 16.97 -4.77
N TYR A 467 -1.03 17.83 -3.92
CA TYR A 467 -0.19 18.80 -3.21
C TYR A 467 -0.70 19.08 -1.81
N ASN A 468 0.23 19.42 -0.92
CA ASN A 468 -0.11 19.88 0.41
C ASN A 468 -0.63 21.33 0.35
N THR A 469 -1.88 21.54 0.75
CA THR A 469 -2.57 22.83 0.75
C THR A 469 -2.03 23.84 1.78
N ASP A 470 -1.32 23.37 2.80
CA ASP A 470 -0.58 24.24 3.73
C ASP A 470 0.72 24.76 3.12
N LEU A 471 1.11 24.27 1.94
CA LEU A 471 2.28 24.72 1.18
C LEU A 471 1.92 25.45 -0.12
N PHE A 472 0.91 24.97 -0.86
CA PHE A 472 0.61 25.45 -2.21
C PHE A 472 -0.85 25.89 -2.40
N ASP A 473 -1.03 26.89 -3.25
CA ASP A 473 -2.30 27.32 -3.82
C ASP A 473 -2.63 26.55 -5.10
N ARG A 474 -3.93 26.43 -5.38
CA ARG A 474 -4.43 25.78 -6.61
C ARG A 474 -3.88 26.43 -7.86
N GLU A 475 -3.75 27.75 -7.86
CA GLU A 475 -3.26 28.57 -8.97
C GLU A 475 -1.78 28.30 -9.26
N THR A 476 -0.96 28.08 -8.23
CA THR A 476 0.46 27.72 -8.38
C THR A 476 0.59 26.34 -9.01
N ILE A 477 -0.20 25.38 -8.58
CA ILE A 477 -0.22 24.02 -9.15
C ILE A 477 -0.76 24.02 -10.58
N ALA A 478 -1.81 24.77 -10.87
CA ALA A 478 -2.34 24.93 -12.24
C ALA A 478 -1.28 25.51 -13.19
N ARG A 479 -0.43 26.42 -12.71
CA ARG A 479 0.70 26.97 -13.48
C ARG A 479 1.79 25.92 -13.70
N MET A 480 2.11 25.11 -12.68
CA MET A 480 3.04 23.98 -12.81
C MET A 480 2.56 22.97 -13.86
N VAL A 481 1.26 22.66 -13.89
CA VAL A 481 0.63 21.82 -14.93
C VAL A 481 0.87 22.43 -16.32
N GLY A 482 0.52 23.71 -16.50
CA GLY A 482 0.73 24.39 -17.79
C GLY A 482 2.19 24.39 -18.23
N HIS A 483 3.15 24.53 -17.32
CA HIS A 483 4.57 24.41 -17.66
C HIS A 483 4.96 22.97 -17.98
N PHE A 484 4.44 21.98 -17.26
CA PHE A 484 4.70 20.56 -17.51
C PHE A 484 4.20 20.12 -18.90
N GLU A 485 3.04 20.62 -19.33
CA GLU A 485 2.48 20.34 -20.66
C GLU A 485 3.32 20.94 -21.80
N ASN A 486 4.11 21.98 -21.53
CA ASN A 486 4.86 22.76 -22.53
C ASN A 486 6.39 22.69 -22.36
N LEU A 487 6.89 21.71 -21.61
CA LEU A 487 8.30 21.54 -21.22
C LEU A 487 9.32 21.48 -22.37
#